data_AF-U1YG60-F1
#
_entry.id   AF-U1YG60-F1
#
_cell.length_a   1.000
_cell.length_b   1.000
_cell.length_c   1.000
_cell.angle_alpha   90.00
_cell.angle_beta   90.00
_cell.angle_gamma   90.00
#
_symmetry.space_group_name_H-M   'P 1'
#
loop_
_entity.id
_entity.type
_entity.pdbx_description
1 polymer ?
#
loop_
_entity_poly.entity_id
_entity_poly.type
_entity_poly.pdbx_seq_one_letter_code
_entity_poly.pdbx_strand_id
1 'polypeptide(L)'
;MNEPYEGIGFAAYSYKLMTDIYSEGRAHQQNLVEIAAKIDASYPWDTRYGWRYKEWLRARREFFKEHGLPGLQPRRSLKLGNELPVYS
;
A
#
# COMPACT_ATOMS: atom_id res chain seq x y z
N MET A 1 17.59 3.05 -11.95
CA MET A 1 16.33 2.99 -11.19
C MET A 1 16.63 3.62 -9.85
N ASN A 2 16.09 4.82 -9.59
CA ASN A 2 16.22 5.43 -8.27
C ASN A 2 15.13 4.80 -7.40
N GLU A 3 15.52 3.96 -6.45
CA GLU A 3 14.58 3.41 -5.47
C GLU A 3 13.93 4.58 -4.71
N PRO A 4 12.59 4.69 -4.68
CA PRO A 4 11.89 5.90 -4.23
C PRO A 4 12.06 6.25 -2.73
N TYR A 5 12.89 5.50 -1.98
CA TYR A 5 13.01 5.60 -0.53
C TYR A 5 14.48 5.53 -0.06
N GLU A 6 15.29 6.53 -0.40
CA GLU A 6 16.59 6.76 0.26
C GLU A 6 16.39 7.30 1.70
N GLY A 7 16.27 6.40 2.69
CA GLY A 7 16.26 6.77 4.10
C GLY A 7 15.89 5.62 5.06
N ILE A 8 16.33 5.70 6.32
CA ILE A 8 15.91 4.79 7.40
C ILE A 8 14.53 5.25 7.88
N GLY A 9 13.46 4.57 7.45
CA GLY A 9 12.09 4.92 7.83
C GLY A 9 11.11 3.79 7.57
N PHE A 10 9.93 3.88 8.20
CA PHE A 10 8.91 2.82 8.09
C PHE A 10 8.45 2.58 6.65
N ALA A 11 8.40 3.61 5.80
CA ALA A 11 8.04 3.47 4.39
C ALA A 11 9.10 2.69 3.58
N ALA A 12 10.39 3.03 3.74
CA ALA A 12 11.49 2.33 3.08
C ALA A 12 11.55 0.85 3.48
N TYR A 13 11.42 0.56 4.78
CA TYR A 13 11.35 -0.81 5.28
C TYR A 13 10.13 -1.56 4.70
N SER A 14 8.97 -0.91 4.66
CA SER A 14 7.75 -1.49 4.10
C SER A 14 7.94 -1.86 2.62
N TYR A 15 8.50 -0.95 1.82
CA TYR A 15 8.71 -1.17 0.40
C TYR A 15 9.70 -2.32 0.14
N LYS A 16 10.80 -2.37 0.89
CA LYS A 16 11.77 -3.48 0.82
C LYS A 16 11.10 -4.82 1.15
N LEU A 17 10.36 -4.89 2.24
CA LEU A 17 9.64 -6.12 2.63
C LEU A 17 8.65 -6.58 1.55
N MET A 18 7.92 -5.64 0.93
CA MET A 18 7.02 -5.95 -0.19
C MET A 18 7.76 -6.48 -1.41
N THR A 19 8.94 -5.93 -1.70
CA THR A 19 9.80 -6.35 -2.81
C THR A 19 10.31 -7.78 -2.59
N ASP A 20 10.73 -8.10 -1.36
CA ASP A 20 11.20 -9.43 -0.99
C ASP A 20 10.06 -10.47 -1.17
N ILE A 21 8.87 -10.19 -0.63
CA ILE A 21 7.70 -11.08 -0.73
C ILE A 21 7.23 -11.23 -2.17
N TYR A 22 7.26 -10.14 -2.95
CA TYR A 22 6.89 -10.20 -4.36
C TYR A 22 7.88 -11.08 -5.13
N SER A 23 9.19 -10.87 -4.94
CA SER A 23 10.23 -11.65 -5.62
C SER A 23 10.14 -13.14 -5.27
N GLU A 24 9.95 -13.46 -3.99
CA GLU A 24 9.69 -14.83 -3.53
C GLU A 24 8.43 -15.41 -4.18
N GLY A 25 7.31 -14.69 -4.14
CA GLY A 25 6.05 -15.15 -4.72
C GLY A 25 6.14 -15.37 -6.23
N ARG A 26 6.85 -14.51 -6.96
CA ARG A 26 7.11 -14.69 -8.39
C ARG A 26 8.00 -15.91 -8.66
N ALA A 27 9.02 -16.16 -7.83
CA ALA A 27 9.87 -17.35 -7.94
C ALA A 27 9.08 -18.65 -7.71
N HIS A 28 8.10 -18.62 -6.81
CA HIS A 28 7.17 -19.73 -6.55
C HIS A 28 5.97 -19.80 -7.50
N GLN A 29 5.95 -19.00 -8.59
CA GLN A 29 4.85 -18.94 -9.56
C GLN A 29 3.47 -18.64 -8.93
N GLN A 30 3.47 -17.95 -7.79
CA GLN A 30 2.23 -17.53 -7.13
C GLN A 30 1.50 -16.50 -7.98
N ASN A 31 0.17 -16.52 -7.88
CA ASN A 31 -0.64 -15.53 -8.56
C ASN A 31 -0.59 -14.18 -7.82
N LEU A 32 -0.92 -13.10 -8.52
CA LEU A 32 -0.85 -11.74 -7.96
C LEU A 32 -1.79 -11.52 -6.75
N VAL A 33 -2.88 -12.29 -6.67
CA VAL A 33 -3.83 -12.23 -5.53
C VAL A 33 -3.19 -12.81 -4.28
N GLU A 34 -2.51 -13.96 -4.40
CA GLU A 34 -1.77 -14.60 -3.30
C GLU A 34 -0.63 -13.74 -2.80
N ILE A 35 0.12 -13.13 -3.72
CA ILE A 35 1.21 -12.21 -3.38
C ILE A 35 0.67 -10.99 -2.63
N ALA A 36 -0.42 -10.39 -3.12
CA ALA A 36 -1.07 -9.26 -2.45
C ALA A 36 -1.56 -9.63 -1.05
N ALA A 37 -2.17 -10.80 -0.88
CA ALA A 37 -2.62 -11.30 0.42
C ALA A 37 -1.46 -11.56 1.38
N LYS A 38 -0.34 -12.13 0.89
CA LYS A 38 0.88 -12.32 1.67
C LYS A 38 1.46 -10.99 2.14
N ILE A 39 1.53 -9.99 1.26
CA ILE A 39 1.96 -8.64 1.64
C ILE A 39 1.05 -8.08 2.74
N ASP A 40 -0.27 -8.23 2.62
CA ASP A 40 -1.21 -7.75 3.66
C ASP A 40 -1.07 -8.47 5.00
N ALA A 41 -0.65 -9.74 4.99
CA ALA A 41 -0.40 -10.53 6.19
C ALA A 41 0.96 -10.20 6.83
N SER A 42 1.95 -9.76 6.04
CA SER A 42 3.32 -9.55 6.48
C SER A 42 3.58 -8.20 7.18
N TYR A 43 2.53 -7.47 7.56
CA TYR A 43 2.69 -6.21 8.27
C TYR A 43 3.52 -6.43 9.56
N PRO A 44 4.70 -5.79 9.69
CA PRO A 44 5.73 -6.22 10.64
C PRO A 44 5.54 -5.67 12.06
N TRP A 45 4.50 -4.87 12.33
CA TRP A 45 4.27 -4.24 13.62
C TRP A 45 2.96 -4.74 14.26
N ASP A 46 2.90 -4.78 15.60
CA ASP A 46 1.78 -5.38 16.34
C ASP A 46 0.42 -4.75 16.05
N THR A 47 0.37 -3.43 15.85
CA THR A 47 -0.89 -2.69 15.68
C THR A 47 -0.97 -2.01 14.31
N ARG A 48 -2.10 -2.27 13.62
CA ARG A 48 -2.48 -1.61 12.36
C ARG A 48 -3.07 -0.23 12.63
N TYR A 49 -2.32 0.61 13.35
CA TYR A 49 -2.72 1.96 13.73
C TYR A 49 -1.52 2.92 13.78
N GLY A 50 -1.80 4.22 13.73
CA GLY A 50 -0.81 5.27 13.89
C GLY A 50 0.08 5.48 12.66
N TRP A 51 1.19 6.18 12.88
CA TRP A 51 2.09 6.62 11.80
C TRP A 51 2.74 5.47 11.03
N ARG A 52 3.16 4.39 11.72
CA ARG A 52 3.74 3.19 11.08
C ARG A 52 2.78 2.57 10.06
N TYR A 53 1.51 2.44 10.43
CA TYR A 53 0.50 1.89 9.54
C TYR A 53 0.18 2.83 8.36
N LYS A 54 0.21 4.15 8.56
CA LYS A 54 0.04 5.12 7.47
C LYS A 54 1.17 5.03 6.44
N GLU A 55 2.42 4.95 6.89
CA GLU A 55 3.58 4.79 6.00
C GLU A 55 3.55 3.44 5.27
N TRP A 56 3.16 2.37 5.95
CA TRP A 56 2.92 1.07 5.31
C TRP A 56 1.88 1.15 4.20
N LEU A 57 0.71 1.76 4.47
CA LEU A 57 -0.34 1.91 3.47
C LEU A 57 0.09 2.78 2.29
N ARG A 58 0.93 3.79 2.52
CA ARG A 58 1.51 4.63 1.46
C ARG A 58 2.42 3.81 0.56
N ALA A 59 3.41 3.13 1.12
CA ALA A 59 4.33 2.27 0.37
C ALA A 59 3.59 1.16 -0.37
N ARG A 60 2.64 0.48 0.30
CA ARG A 60 1.77 -0.55 -0.30
C ARG A 60 1.03 -0.02 -1.51
N ARG A 61 0.49 1.19 -1.42
CA ARG A 61 -0.29 1.77 -2.51
C ARG A 61 0.57 1.99 -3.76
N GLU A 62 1.76 2.55 -3.58
CA GLU A 62 2.69 2.78 -4.68
C GLU A 62 3.17 1.45 -5.27
N PHE A 63 3.57 0.51 -4.41
CA PHE A 63 4.04 -0.81 -4.81
C PHE A 63 2.99 -1.60 -5.61
N PHE A 64 1.73 -1.62 -5.13
CA PHE A 64 0.64 -2.32 -5.81
C PHE A 64 0.32 -1.70 -7.16
N LYS A 65 0.40 -0.37 -7.27
CA LYS A 65 0.17 0.34 -8.53
C LYS A 65 1.27 0.03 -9.53
N GLU A 66 2.53 -0.01 -9.08
CA GLU A 66 3.70 -0.30 -9.92
C GLU A 66 3.70 -1.75 -10.44
N HIS A 67 3.34 -2.72 -9.59
CA HIS A 67 3.37 -4.15 -9.91
C HIS A 67 2.03 -4.72 -10.39
N GLY A 68 0.99 -3.90 -10.53
CA GLY A 68 -0.34 -4.32 -10.97
C GLY A 68 -1.06 -5.26 -9.98
N LEU A 69 -0.77 -5.14 -8.68
CA LEU A 69 -1.38 -5.99 -7.65
C LEU A 69 -2.83 -5.56 -7.36
N PRO A 70 -3.75 -6.53 -7.17
CA PRO A 70 -5.13 -6.26 -6.78
C PRO A 70 -5.23 -5.83 -5.31
N GLY A 71 -6.35 -5.21 -4.91
CA GLY A 71 -6.60 -4.84 -3.50
C GLY A 71 -6.36 -3.37 -3.16
N LEU A 72 -6.13 -2.52 -4.16
CA LEU A 72 -6.22 -1.07 -4.01
C LEU A 72 -7.68 -0.63 -3.99
N GLN A 73 -8.14 -0.09 -2.86
CA GLN A 73 -9.42 0.60 -2.84
C GLN A 73 -9.31 1.90 -3.66
N PRO A 74 -10.32 2.21 -4.49
CA PRO A 74 -10.42 3.52 -5.12
C PRO A 74 -10.34 4.59 -4.04
N ARG A 75 -9.60 5.67 -4.32
CA ARG A 75 -9.71 6.85 -3.46
C ARG A 75 -11.18 7.25 -3.51
N ARG A 76 -11.88 7.18 -2.37
CA ARG A 76 -13.14 7.92 -2.23
C ARG A 76 -12.75 9.38 -2.42
N SER A 77 -13.02 9.92 -3.60
CA SER A 77 -13.08 11.36 -3.77
C SER A 77 -14.07 11.83 -2.70
N LEU A 78 -13.64 12.70 -1.79
CA LEU A 78 -14.57 13.48 -1.01
C LEU A 78 -15.45 14.17 -2.05
N LYS A 79 -16.68 13.70 -2.24
CA LYS A 79 -17.68 14.51 -2.92
C LYS A 79 -17.79 15.73 -2.00
N LEU A 80 -17.18 16.84 -2.42
CA LEU A 80 -17.45 18.15 -1.85
C LEU A 80 -18.93 18.37 -2.12
N GLY A 81 -19.78 18.05 -1.15
CA GLY A 81 -21.20 18.33 -1.21
C GLY A 81 -21.37 19.84 -1.17
N ASN A 82 -21.26 20.48 -2.33
CA ASN A 82 -21.67 21.86 -2.52
C ASN A 82 -23.20 21.88 -2.57
N GLU A 83 -23.84 21.65 -1.43
CA GLU A 83 -25.23 21.99 -1.21
C GLU A 83 -25.24 23.21 -0.28
N LEU A 84 -25.02 24.39 -0.86
CA LEU A 84 -25.36 25.64 -0.18
C LEU A 84 -26.89 25.68 -0.07
N PRO A 85 -27.47 25.80 1.13
CA PRO A 85 -28.91 25.95 1.25
C PRO A 85 -29.31 27.31 0.65
N VAL A 86 -30.03 27.27 -0.47
CA VAL A 86 -30.76 28.44 -0.96
C VAL A 86 -31.93 28.62 -0.01
N TYR A 87 -31.82 29.60 0.88
CA TYR A 87 -32.97 30.11 1.62
C TYR A 87 -33.84 30.90 0.63
N SER A 88 -35.00 30.34 0.29
CA SER A 88 -36.12 31.05 -0.35
C SER A 88 -37.10 31.54 0.70
#